data_AF-A0A4U6BG96-F1
#
_entry.id   AF-A0A4U6BG96-F1
#
_cell.length_a   1.000
_cell.length_b   1.000
_cell.length_c   1.000
_cell.angle_alpha   90.00
_cell.angle_beta   90.00
_cell.angle_gamma   90.00
#
_symmetry.space_group_name_H-M   'P 1'
#
loop_
_entity.id
_entity.type
_entity.pdbx_description
1 polymer ?
#
loop_
_entity_poly.entity_id
_entity_poly.type
_entity_poly.pdbx_seq_one_letter_code
_entity_poly.pdbx_strand_id
1 'polypeptide(L)'
;MSRRKMVDDSVPILRDVRSPVIELDCRICQRHGAHDRKQLVKAFGAGVSFAEIRRRMAVGCQRMNTVDGDKCGAYFPCLLEERSS
;
A
#
# COMPACT_ATOMS: atom_id res chain seq x y z
N MET A 1 25.45 3.26 12.27
CA MET A 1 24.47 2.15 12.44
C MET A 1 23.37 2.33 11.42
N SER A 2 23.48 1.65 10.28
CA SER A 2 22.50 1.76 9.20
C SER A 2 21.28 0.93 9.58
N ARG A 3 20.17 1.57 9.96
CA ARG A 3 18.87 0.91 10.10
C ARG A 3 18.52 0.33 8.74
N ARG A 4 18.84 -0.97 8.54
CA ARG A 4 18.29 -1.77 7.44
C ARG A 4 16.79 -1.68 7.60
N LYS A 5 16.15 -0.81 6.81
CA LYS A 5 14.70 -0.84 6.65
C LYS A 5 14.44 -2.23 6.10
N MET A 6 13.86 -3.08 6.94
CA MET A 6 13.23 -4.32 6.53
C MET A 6 12.09 -3.88 5.61
N VAL A 7 12.44 -3.63 4.35
CA VAL A 7 11.48 -3.60 3.27
C VAL A 7 11.04 -5.06 3.21
N ASP A 8 9.82 -5.28 3.62
CA ASP A 8 9.17 -6.57 3.52
C ASP A 8 9.26 -6.99 2.04
N ASP A 9 10.22 -7.88 1.76
CA ASP A 9 10.54 -8.42 0.42
C ASP A 9 9.38 -9.24 -0.14
N SER A 10 8.30 -9.40 0.65
CA SER A 10 7.07 -10.10 0.29
C SER A 10 5.94 -9.15 -0.12
N VAL A 11 6.14 -7.83 -0.10
CA VAL A 11 5.11 -6.90 -0.58
C VAL A 11 5.23 -6.77 -2.10
N PRO A 12 4.20 -7.19 -2.86
CA PRO A 12 4.20 -7.01 -4.31
C PRO A 12 4.38 -5.54 -4.69
N ILE A 13 4.90 -5.33 -5.89
CA ILE A 13 5.04 -4.01 -6.51
C ILE A 13 3.89 -3.74 -7.47
N LEU A 14 3.63 -2.48 -7.76
CA LEU A 14 2.55 -2.05 -8.67
C LEU A 14 2.66 -2.67 -10.07
N ARG A 15 3.88 -3.04 -10.48
CA ARG A 15 4.13 -3.75 -11.74
C ARG A 15 3.75 -5.22 -11.71
N ASP A 16 3.76 -5.86 -10.54
CA ASP A 16 3.48 -7.29 -10.37
C ASP A 16 1.97 -7.56 -10.45
N VAL A 17 1.18 -6.64 -9.89
CA VAL A 17 -0.29 -6.68 -9.92
C VAL A 17 -0.81 -6.28 -11.30
N ARG A 18 -1.63 -7.17 -11.89
CA ARG A 18 -2.25 -6.94 -13.20
C ARG A 18 -3.58 -6.16 -13.13
N SER A 19 -4.08 -5.90 -11.92
CA SER A 19 -5.33 -5.17 -11.74
C SER A 19 -5.25 -3.74 -12.32
N PRO A 20 -6.22 -3.32 -13.16
CA PRO A 20 -6.27 -1.97 -13.69
C PRO A 20 -6.63 -0.93 -12.63
N VAL A 21 -7.37 -1.33 -11.59
CA VAL A 21 -7.76 -0.49 -10.46
C VAL A 21 -7.17 -1.08 -9.20
N ILE A 22 -6.46 -0.24 -8.45
CA ILE A 22 -5.89 -0.58 -7.16
C ILE A 22 -6.78 0.01 -6.08
N GLU A 23 -7.51 -0.87 -5.42
CA GLU A 23 -8.33 -0.52 -4.27
C GLU A 23 -7.50 -0.61 -3.00
N LEU A 24 -7.62 0.42 -2.17
CA LEU A 24 -7.02 0.52 -0.85
C LEU A 24 -8.13 0.66 0.16
N ASP A 25 -8.19 -0.26 1.11
CA ASP A 25 -9.22 -0.27 2.14
C ASP A 25 -8.56 -0.31 3.52
N CYS A 26 -8.97 0.57 4.42
CA CYS A 26 -8.40 0.65 5.76
C CYS A 26 -9.50 0.48 6.80
N ARG A 27 -9.56 -0.68 7.44
CA ARG A 27 -10.57 -0.95 8.48
C ARG A 27 -10.47 -0.03 9.71
N ILE A 28 -9.28 0.53 9.94
CA ILE A 28 -8.98 1.35 11.12
C ILE A 28 -9.31 2.83 10.90
N CYS A 29 -8.97 3.36 9.71
CA CYS A 29 -9.29 4.74 9.32
C CYS A 29 -10.65 4.81 8.59
N GLN A 30 -11.32 3.66 8.33
CA GLN A 30 -12.49 3.49 7.46
C GLN A 30 -12.36 4.25 6.12
N ARG A 31 -11.12 4.36 5.62
CA ARG A 31 -10.85 4.99 4.34
C ARG A 31 -10.79 3.92 3.28
N HIS A 32 -11.67 4.05 2.30
CA HIS A 32 -11.58 3.33 1.05
C HIS A 32 -11.12 4.29 -0.05
N GLY A 33 -10.23 3.83 -0.93
CA GLY A 33 -9.72 4.59 -2.05
C GLY A 33 -9.45 3.68 -3.24
N ALA A 34 -10.15 3.92 -4.35
CA ALA A 34 -9.90 3.24 -5.61
C ALA A 34 -9.06 4.16 -6.50
N HIS A 35 -7.89 3.67 -6.93
CA HIS A 35 -6.98 4.42 -7.79
C HIS A 35 -6.61 3.62 -9.02
N ASP A 36 -6.72 4.24 -10.20
CA ASP A 36 -6.30 3.61 -11.43
C ASP A 36 -4.78 3.35 -11.39
N ARG A 37 -4.36 2.16 -11.81
CA ARG A 37 -2.97 1.77 -11.85
C ARG A 37 -2.13 2.76 -12.66
N LYS A 38 -2.65 3.30 -13.77
CA LYS A 38 -1.92 4.31 -14.57
C LYS A 38 -1.69 5.58 -13.77
N GLN A 39 -2.64 5.99 -12.95
CA GLN A 39 -2.47 7.16 -12.08
C GLN A 39 -1.43 6.90 -10.99
N LEU A 40 -1.44 5.71 -10.38
CA LEU A 40 -0.43 5.33 -9.39
C LEU A 40 0.97 5.22 -10.01
N VAL A 41 1.09 4.64 -11.20
CA VAL A 41 2.34 4.58 -11.95
C VAL A 41 2.83 5.99 -12.27
N LYS A 42 1.93 6.91 -12.66
CA LYS A 42 2.28 8.30 -12.97
C LYS A 42 2.70 9.08 -11.71
N ALA A 43 2.06 8.85 -10.58
CA ALA A 43 2.31 9.57 -9.33
C ALA A 43 3.53 9.04 -8.56
N PHE A 44 3.75 7.72 -8.57
CA PHE A 44 4.75 7.05 -7.72
C PHE A 44 5.79 6.24 -8.50
N GLY A 45 5.51 5.89 -9.75
CA GLY A 45 6.32 4.99 -10.57
C GLY A 45 5.84 3.54 -10.54
N ALA A 46 6.12 2.77 -11.58
CA ALA A 46 5.71 1.35 -11.66
C ALA A 46 6.49 0.42 -10.72
N GLY A 47 7.67 0.85 -10.25
CA GLY A 47 8.52 0.09 -9.30
C GLY A 47 8.16 0.33 -7.84
N VAL A 48 7.12 1.11 -7.55
CA VAL A 48 6.69 1.35 -6.17
C VAL A 48 6.05 0.09 -5.58
N SER A 49 6.37 -0.21 -4.32
CA SER A 49 5.70 -1.28 -3.58
C SER A 49 4.37 -0.81 -3.00
N PHE A 50 3.43 -1.73 -2.83
CA PHE A 50 2.14 -1.41 -2.21
C PHE A 50 2.29 -0.88 -0.76
N ALA A 51 3.33 -1.32 -0.04
CA ALA A 51 3.68 -0.76 1.27
C ALA A 51 4.09 0.71 1.18
N GLU A 52 4.83 1.08 0.12
CA GLU A 52 5.23 2.46 -0.10
C GLU A 52 4.04 3.33 -0.56
N ILE A 53 3.16 2.80 -1.44
CA ILE A 53 1.89 3.45 -1.79
C ILE A 53 1.07 3.68 -0.51
N ARG A 54 0.92 2.66 0.35
CA ARG A 54 0.21 2.78 1.63
C ARG A 54 0.81 3.87 2.50
N ARG A 55 2.15 3.91 2.65
CA ARG A 55 2.86 4.95 3.42
C ARG A 55 2.60 6.35 2.88
N ARG A 56 2.55 6.52 1.56
CA ARG A 56 2.33 7.83 0.91
C ARG A 56 0.87 8.24 0.88
N MET A 57 -0.06 7.31 0.65
CA MET A 57 -1.51 7.55 0.68
C MET A 57 -2.00 7.89 2.09
N ALA A 58 -1.39 7.29 3.10
CA ALA A 58 -1.71 7.54 4.49
C ALA A 58 -0.98 8.74 5.09
N VAL A 59 -0.33 9.59 4.28
CA VAL A 59 0.07 10.94 4.68
C VAL A 59 -1.22 11.69 5.04
N GLY A 60 -1.57 11.66 6.33
CA GLY A 60 -2.84 12.17 6.87
C GLY A 60 -3.72 11.15 7.64
N CYS A 61 -3.31 9.87 7.78
CA CYS A 61 -3.91 8.97 8.78
C CYS A 61 -3.03 9.08 10.04
N GLN A 62 -3.53 9.76 11.08
CA GLN A 62 -2.82 10.01 12.35
C GLN A 62 -2.24 8.74 13.01
N ARG A 63 -2.78 7.57 12.65
CA ARG A 63 -2.40 6.24 13.16
C ARG A 63 -1.21 5.59 12.46
N MET A 64 -0.72 6.14 11.35
CA MET A 64 0.38 5.55 10.58
C MET A 64 1.77 5.96 11.08
N ASN A 65 1.83 6.95 11.98
CA ASN A 65 3.06 7.43 12.59
C ASN A 65 2.89 7.60 14.11
N THR A 66 2.12 6.69 14.74
CA THR A 66 1.99 6.68 16.19
C THR A 66 3.23 6.07 16.83
N VAL A 67 3.56 6.56 18.04
CA VAL A 67 4.66 6.04 18.87
C VAL A 67 4.55 4.52 19.09
N ASP A 68 3.31 4.00 19.06
CA ASP A 68 2.98 2.59 19.23
C ASP A 68 3.12 1.74 17.95
N GLY A 69 3.66 2.31 16.87
CA GLY A 69 3.87 1.64 15.59
C GLY A 69 2.79 1.92 14.54
N ASP A 70 2.94 1.29 13.38
CA ASP A 70 1.99 1.40 12.27
C ASP A 70 0.71 0.63 12.62
N LYS A 71 -0.30 1.36 13.13
CA LYS A 71 -1.63 0.81 13.42
C LYS A 71 -2.58 0.96 12.23
N CYS A 72 -2.07 1.32 11.06
CA CYS A 72 -2.88 1.47 9.87
C CYS A 72 -3.22 0.07 9.33
N GLY A 73 -4.45 -0.37 9.53
CA GLY A 73 -4.97 -1.61 8.94
C GLY A 73 -5.31 -1.48 7.46
N ALA A 74 -4.56 -0.67 6.71
CA ALA A 74 -4.74 -0.50 5.28
C ALA A 74 -4.28 -1.76 4.55
N TYR A 75 -5.19 -2.37 3.80
CA TYR A 75 -4.97 -3.56 2.98
C TYR A 75 -5.47 -3.30 1.56
N PHE A 76 -5.00 -4.10 0.62
CA PHE A 76 -5.38 -4.01 -0.78
C PHE A 76 -6.18 -5.28 -1.12
N PRO A 77 -7.50 -5.18 -1.34
CA PRO A 77 -8.33 -6.34 -1.69
C PRO A 77 -7.82 -7.06 -2.92
N CYS A 78 -7.33 -6.30 -3.92
CA CYS A 78 -6.80 -6.85 -5.17
C CYS A 78 -5.63 -7.84 -4.96
N LEU A 79 -4.86 -7.68 -3.88
CA LEU A 79 -3.76 -8.60 -3.53
C LEU A 79 -4.24 -9.89 -2.84
N LEU A 80 -5.40 -9.84 -2.19
CA LEU A 80 -5.97 -11.00 -1.50
C LEU A 80 -6.59 -11.99 -2.49
N GLU A 81 -7.16 -11.47 -3.59
CA GLU A 81 -7.75 -12.32 -4.64
C GLU A 81 -6.68 -13.09 -5.43
N GLU A 82 -5.52 -12.49 -5.72
CA GLU A 82 -4.42 -13.16 -6.46
C GLU A 82 -3.75 -14.30 -5.66
N ARG A 83 -3.86 -14.29 -4.32
CA ARG A 83 -3.24 -15.32 -3.45
C ARG A 83 -4.08 -16.58 -3.27
N SER A 84 -5.26 -16.63 -3.90
CA SER A 84 -6.26 -17.69 -3.74
C SER A 84 -6.31 -18.68 -4.92
N SER A 85 -5.35 -18.61 -5.86
CA SER A 85 -5.25 -19.51 -7.03
C SER A 85 -4.03 -20.43 -6.97
#